data_AF-A0A076N1N1-F1
#
_entry.id   AF-A0A076N1N1-F1
#
_cell.length_a   1.000
_cell.length_b   1.000
_cell.length_c   1.000
_cell.angle_alpha   90.00
_cell.angle_beta   90.00
_cell.angle_gamma   90.00
#
_symmetry.space_group_name_H-M   'P 1'
#
loop_
_entity.id
_entity.type
_entity.pdbx_description
1 polymer ?
#
loop_
_entity_poly.entity_id
_entity_poly.type
_entity_poly.pdbx_seq_one_letter_code
_entity_poly.pdbx_strand_id
1 'polypeptide(L)'
;MSRLFTSLTLRELTVPNRVWLSPMCQCSAGADGVPGDWHLVHLGARAAGGFGMLITESTAVSPEARISARDTGLWSDAQVAGWRRITGFAHAQGMPIAVQLGHAGRKASAFAPGEGRGTVPAGEGGWTPLAPSPSPAAASRPRRKRRNPTWPGSWRTSPRRPGGRWTRGSTRSRSTPATGTCCTSSCRRGRTGAPTATAAGSATGCGCCWR
;
A
#
# COMPACT_ATOMS: atom_id res chain seq x y z
N MET A 1 5.66 32.43 8.44
CA MET A 1 4.79 31.59 7.57
C MET A 1 5.01 30.12 7.87
N SER A 2 3.96 29.31 7.81
CA SER A 2 4.04 27.86 8.07
C SER A 2 4.76 27.12 6.96
N ARG A 3 5.62 26.15 7.29
CA ARG A 3 6.24 25.23 6.32
C ARG A 3 5.22 24.32 5.63
N LEU A 4 3.99 24.24 6.14
CA LEU A 4 2.95 23.38 5.60
C LEU A 4 2.52 23.81 4.19
N PHE A 5 2.47 25.12 3.94
CA PHE A 5 2.01 25.73 2.68
C PHE A 5 3.17 26.16 1.77
N THR A 6 4.36 25.61 1.98
CA THR A 6 5.49 25.81 1.07
C THR A 6 5.65 24.63 0.14
N SER A 7 6.13 24.92 -1.07
CA SER A 7 6.40 23.90 -2.06
C SER A 7 7.45 22.89 -1.59
N LEU A 8 7.37 21.69 -2.15
CA LEU A 8 8.34 20.62 -1.92
C LEU A 8 8.64 19.93 -3.24
N THR A 9 9.90 19.88 -3.62
CA THR A 9 10.35 19.14 -4.81
C THR A 9 10.89 17.78 -4.40
N LEU A 10 10.35 16.73 -5.02
CA LEU A 10 10.70 15.33 -4.82
C LEU A 10 11.12 14.74 -6.16
N ARG A 11 12.44 14.76 -6.41
CA ARG A 11 13.01 14.49 -7.73
C ARG A 11 12.43 15.47 -8.75
N GLU A 12 11.77 14.98 -9.81
CA GLU A 12 11.19 15.79 -10.88
C GLU A 12 9.79 16.33 -10.54
N LEU A 13 9.18 15.87 -9.44
CA LEU A 13 7.83 16.29 -9.04
C LEU A 13 7.89 17.44 -8.03
N THR A 14 7.33 18.59 -8.37
CA THR A 14 7.11 19.69 -7.42
C THR A 14 5.65 19.72 -6.98
N VAL A 15 5.41 19.58 -5.66
CA VAL A 15 4.08 19.75 -5.07
C VAL A 15 3.94 21.17 -4.50
N PRO A 16 2.76 21.81 -4.61
CA PRO A 16 2.56 23.20 -4.21
C PRO A 16 2.53 23.38 -2.69
N ASN A 17 2.16 22.34 -1.94
CA ASN A 17 2.15 22.33 -0.49
C ASN A 17 2.39 20.92 0.07
N ARG A 18 2.50 20.81 1.40
CA ARG A 18 2.83 19.55 2.11
C ARG A 18 1.60 18.85 2.72
N VAL A 19 0.40 19.29 2.36
CA VAL A 19 -0.86 18.69 2.82
C VAL A 19 -1.26 17.62 1.83
N TRP A 20 -1.02 16.35 2.16
CA TRP A 20 -1.28 15.24 1.25
C TRP A 20 -2.41 14.36 1.76
N LEU A 21 -3.25 13.91 0.83
CA LEU A 21 -4.26 12.91 1.18
C LEU A 21 -3.58 11.54 1.32
N SER A 22 -3.78 10.90 2.47
CA SER A 22 -3.28 9.54 2.71
C SER A 22 -4.11 8.51 1.94
N PRO A 23 -3.53 7.34 1.62
CA PRO A 23 -4.27 6.26 0.98
C PRO A 23 -5.34 5.73 1.94
N MET A 24 -6.61 5.81 1.55
CA MET A 24 -7.77 5.35 2.33
C MET A 24 -8.60 4.41 1.47
N CYS A 25 -8.73 3.15 1.87
CA CYS A 25 -9.53 2.16 1.15
C CYS A 25 -11.00 2.55 1.16
N GLN A 26 -11.61 2.57 -0.03
CA GLN A 26 -12.99 2.96 -0.20
C GLN A 26 -13.94 1.75 -0.25
N CYS A 27 -13.41 0.54 -0.47
CA CYS A 27 -14.17 -0.71 -0.51
C CYS A 27 -15.43 -0.59 -1.39
N SER A 28 -15.28 0.05 -2.55
CA SER A 28 -16.41 0.44 -3.42
C SER A 28 -16.19 0.01 -4.87
N ALA A 29 -15.17 -0.80 -5.15
CA ALA A 29 -14.98 -1.39 -6.46
C ALA A 29 -15.94 -2.58 -6.68
N GLY A 30 -16.16 -2.93 -7.94
CA GLY A 30 -16.80 -4.19 -8.31
C GLY A 30 -15.88 -5.39 -8.02
N ALA A 31 -16.40 -6.60 -8.23
CA ALA A 31 -15.63 -7.83 -8.07
C ALA A 31 -14.44 -7.93 -9.05
N ASP A 32 -14.50 -7.20 -10.16
CA ASP A 32 -13.44 -7.03 -11.15
C ASP A 32 -12.33 -6.07 -10.70
N GLY A 33 -12.48 -5.39 -9.57
CA GLY A 33 -11.52 -4.40 -9.04
C GLY A 33 -11.44 -3.11 -9.85
N VAL A 34 -12.37 -2.86 -10.79
CA VAL A 34 -12.38 -1.64 -11.61
C VAL A 34 -12.90 -0.46 -10.76
N PRO A 35 -12.18 0.67 -10.70
CA PRO A 35 -12.68 1.84 -10.00
C PRO A 35 -13.85 2.47 -10.78
N GLY A 36 -15.03 2.54 -10.15
CA GLY A 36 -16.23 3.16 -10.73
C GLY A 36 -16.42 4.64 -10.36
N ASP A 37 -17.63 5.16 -10.61
CA ASP A 37 -18.00 6.57 -10.40
C ASP A 37 -17.82 7.05 -8.96
N TRP A 38 -17.99 6.16 -7.97
CA TRP A 38 -17.68 6.49 -6.59
C TRP A 38 -16.25 7.02 -6.41
N HIS A 39 -15.27 6.36 -7.02
CA HIS A 39 -13.86 6.77 -6.93
C HIS A 39 -13.61 8.08 -7.67
N LEU A 40 -14.30 8.30 -8.80
CA LEU A 40 -14.22 9.56 -9.53
C LEU A 40 -14.76 10.72 -8.69
N VAL A 41 -15.96 10.59 -8.12
CA VAL A 41 -16.55 11.64 -7.28
C VAL A 41 -15.71 11.84 -6.02
N HIS A 42 -15.30 10.75 -5.37
CA HIS A 42 -14.51 10.80 -4.15
C HIS A 42 -13.16 11.49 -4.37
N LEU A 43 -12.35 11.02 -5.32
CA LEU A 43 -11.02 11.56 -5.57
C LEU A 43 -11.08 12.90 -6.32
N GLY A 44 -12.06 13.08 -7.20
CA GLY A 44 -12.28 14.33 -7.93
C GLY A 44 -12.57 15.52 -7.00
N ALA A 45 -13.44 15.32 -6.00
CA ALA A 45 -13.70 16.35 -4.99
C ALA A 45 -12.43 16.74 -4.20
N ARG A 46 -11.53 15.78 -3.95
CA ARG A 46 -10.24 16.04 -3.28
C ARG A 46 -9.23 16.68 -4.22
N ALA A 47 -9.26 16.35 -5.51
CA ALA A 47 -8.42 16.98 -6.52
C ALA A 47 -8.71 18.48 -6.63
N ALA A 48 -9.98 18.87 -6.56
CA ALA A 48 -10.40 20.27 -6.52
C ALA A 48 -10.13 20.97 -5.17
N GLY A 49 -9.79 20.23 -4.11
CA GLY A 49 -9.71 20.71 -2.73
C GLY A 49 -8.40 21.36 -2.30
N GLY A 50 -7.45 21.59 -3.21
CA GLY A 50 -6.20 22.33 -2.91
C GLY A 50 -5.12 21.54 -2.14
N PHE A 51 -5.23 20.21 -2.07
CA PHE A 51 -4.16 19.36 -1.55
C PHE A 51 -2.85 19.53 -2.35
N GLY A 52 -1.71 19.22 -1.74
CA GLY A 52 -0.43 19.20 -2.43
C GLY A 52 -0.26 17.98 -3.31
N MET A 53 -0.85 16.86 -2.91
CA MET A 53 -0.84 15.60 -3.65
C MET A 53 -1.93 14.66 -3.13
N LEU A 54 -2.48 13.84 -4.02
CA LEU A 54 -3.36 12.73 -3.67
C LEU A 54 -2.60 11.40 -3.74
N ILE A 55 -2.81 10.55 -2.74
CA ILE A 55 -2.39 9.14 -2.80
C ILE A 55 -3.68 8.32 -2.83
N THR A 56 -3.94 7.62 -3.93
CA THR A 56 -5.10 6.74 -4.06
C THR A 56 -5.02 5.59 -3.06
N GLU A 57 -6.15 4.92 -2.86
CA GLU A 57 -6.22 3.77 -1.98
C GLU A 57 -5.24 2.65 -2.32
N SER A 58 -5.13 1.68 -1.41
CA SER A 58 -4.31 0.48 -1.63
C SER A 58 -4.85 -0.33 -2.81
N THR A 59 -4.29 -0.12 -3.98
CA THR A 59 -4.68 -0.79 -5.22
C THR A 59 -3.91 -2.09 -5.38
N ALA A 60 -4.64 -3.19 -5.47
CA ALA A 60 -4.05 -4.52 -5.48
C ALA A 60 -3.37 -4.84 -6.83
N VAL A 61 -2.21 -5.51 -6.75
CA VAL A 61 -1.40 -5.89 -7.92
C VAL A 61 -1.84 -7.19 -8.59
N SER A 62 -2.71 -7.97 -7.93
CA SER A 62 -3.33 -9.18 -8.45
C SER A 62 -4.70 -9.37 -7.77
N PRO A 63 -5.60 -10.22 -8.32
CA PRO A 63 -6.90 -10.49 -7.71
C PRO A 63 -6.81 -10.97 -6.25
N GLU A 64 -5.84 -11.82 -5.95
CA GLU A 64 -5.63 -12.46 -4.63
C GLU A 64 -4.95 -11.50 -3.64
N ALA A 65 -4.33 -10.44 -4.16
CA ALA A 65 -3.60 -9.43 -3.39
C ALA A 65 -4.53 -8.43 -2.67
N ARG A 66 -5.83 -8.43 -2.99
CA ARG A 66 -6.85 -7.56 -2.39
C ARG A 66 -7.07 -7.85 -0.91
N ILE A 67 -7.40 -6.83 -0.12
CA ILE A 67 -7.87 -7.01 1.26
C ILE A 67 -9.30 -7.52 1.22
N SER A 68 -10.20 -6.83 0.51
CA SER A 68 -11.60 -7.22 0.31
C SER A 68 -11.95 -7.39 -1.17
N ALA A 69 -13.03 -8.09 -1.47
CA ALA A 69 -13.52 -8.23 -2.86
C ALA A 69 -13.89 -6.87 -3.50
N ARG A 70 -14.09 -5.83 -2.67
CA ARG A 70 -14.48 -4.47 -3.06
C ARG A 70 -13.29 -3.52 -3.20
N ASP A 71 -12.06 -4.04 -3.11
CA ASP A 71 -10.85 -3.26 -3.30
C ASP A 71 -10.54 -3.05 -4.79
N THR A 72 -9.95 -1.90 -5.10
CA THR A 72 -9.47 -1.58 -6.45
C THR A 72 -8.25 -2.41 -6.86
N GLY A 73 -8.09 -2.61 -8.17
CA GLY A 73 -7.00 -3.36 -8.79
C GLY A 73 -6.20 -2.58 -9.83
N LEU A 74 -5.02 -3.13 -10.17
CA LEU A 74 -4.18 -2.68 -11.28
C LEU A 74 -3.44 -3.85 -11.96
N TRP A 75 -4.16 -4.92 -12.27
CA TRP A 75 -3.69 -6.13 -12.98
C TRP A 75 -4.34 -6.35 -14.35
N SER A 76 -5.29 -5.49 -14.76
CA SER A 76 -5.98 -5.60 -16.06
C SER A 76 -6.14 -4.24 -16.75
N ASP A 77 -6.29 -4.26 -18.07
CA ASP A 77 -6.47 -3.06 -18.88
C ASP A 77 -7.77 -2.30 -18.56
N ALA A 78 -8.83 -3.01 -18.19
CA ALA A 78 -10.09 -2.40 -17.76
C ALA A 78 -9.90 -1.53 -16.51
N GLN A 79 -9.09 -1.98 -15.56
CA GLN A 79 -8.75 -1.21 -14.35
C GLN A 79 -7.87 -0.01 -14.70
N VAL A 80 -6.91 -0.18 -15.60
CA VAL A 80 -6.08 0.93 -16.09
C VAL A 80 -6.97 1.99 -16.76
N ALA A 81 -7.95 1.59 -17.58
CA ALA A 81 -8.91 2.50 -18.19
C ALA A 81 -9.75 3.26 -17.14
N GLY A 82 -10.26 2.56 -16.12
CA GLY A 82 -10.98 3.17 -15.00
C GLY A 82 -10.12 4.21 -14.26
N TRP A 83 -8.87 3.86 -13.93
CA TRP A 83 -7.93 4.78 -13.29
C TRP A 83 -7.57 5.97 -14.17
N ARG A 84 -7.39 5.77 -15.49
CA ARG A 84 -7.07 6.85 -16.45
C ARG A 84 -8.12 7.97 -16.42
N ARG A 85 -9.41 7.63 -16.32
CA ARG A 85 -10.49 8.63 -16.18
C ARG A 85 -10.32 9.49 -14.93
N ILE A 86 -9.98 8.86 -13.80
CA ILE A 86 -9.81 9.53 -12.51
C ILE A 86 -8.53 10.37 -12.49
N THR A 87 -7.40 9.81 -12.93
CA THR A 87 -6.12 10.54 -12.98
C THR A 87 -6.17 11.69 -13.99
N GLY A 88 -6.89 11.51 -15.10
CA GLY A 88 -7.12 12.57 -16.09
C GLY A 88 -7.85 13.76 -15.48
N PHE A 89 -8.93 13.51 -14.74
CA PHE A 89 -9.63 14.56 -14.00
C PHE A 89 -8.73 15.25 -12.97
N ALA A 90 -7.97 14.48 -12.18
CA ALA A 90 -7.04 15.05 -11.19
C ALA A 90 -5.98 15.95 -11.84
N HIS A 91 -5.36 15.51 -12.95
CA HIS A 91 -4.38 16.31 -13.68
C HIS A 91 -5.00 17.57 -14.30
N ALA A 92 -6.25 17.52 -14.75
CA ALA A 92 -6.96 18.71 -15.23
C ALA A 92 -7.17 19.77 -14.13
N GLN A 93 -7.16 19.37 -12.85
CA GLN A 93 -7.16 20.27 -11.69
C GLN A 93 -5.74 20.70 -11.26
N GLY A 94 -4.69 20.33 -12.01
CA GLY A 94 -3.30 20.58 -11.62
C GLY A 94 -2.82 19.76 -10.42
N MET A 95 -3.54 18.68 -10.06
CA MET A 95 -3.26 17.88 -8.87
C MET A 95 -2.33 16.71 -9.19
N PRO A 96 -1.14 16.64 -8.55
CA PRO A 96 -0.33 15.42 -8.56
C PRO A 96 -1.06 14.26 -7.88
N ILE A 97 -1.08 13.10 -8.53
CA ILE A 97 -1.72 11.89 -8.01
C ILE A 97 -0.74 10.71 -8.04
N ALA A 98 -0.73 9.93 -6.97
CA ALA A 98 0.09 8.73 -6.80
C ALA A 98 -0.79 7.56 -6.36
N VAL A 99 -0.30 6.33 -6.58
CA VAL A 99 -0.99 5.10 -6.16
C VAL A 99 -0.20 4.36 -5.08
N GLN A 100 -0.91 3.84 -4.08
CA GLN A 100 -0.35 2.87 -3.15
C GLN A 100 -0.57 1.46 -3.71
N LEU A 101 0.46 0.86 -4.30
CA LEU A 101 0.40 -0.55 -4.71
C LEU A 101 0.37 -1.46 -3.47
N GLY A 102 -0.57 -2.39 -3.45
CA GLY A 102 -0.88 -3.23 -2.31
C GLY A 102 -0.83 -4.73 -2.59
N HIS A 103 -0.37 -5.48 -1.60
CA HIS A 103 -0.61 -6.93 -1.48
C HIS A 103 -0.90 -7.28 -0.02
N ALA A 104 -2.17 -7.59 0.26
CA ALA A 104 -2.68 -7.88 1.60
C ALA A 104 -1.99 -9.09 2.24
N GLY A 105 -1.59 -10.06 1.41
CA GLY A 105 -0.90 -11.25 1.87
C GLY A 105 -1.83 -12.09 2.72
N ARG A 106 -1.39 -12.56 3.90
CA ARG A 106 -2.24 -13.29 4.87
C ARG A 106 -3.52 -12.58 5.33
N LYS A 107 -3.67 -11.28 5.06
CA LYS A 107 -4.85 -10.47 5.38
C LYS A 107 -5.84 -10.34 4.23
N ALA A 108 -5.55 -10.96 3.09
CA ALA A 108 -6.45 -10.96 1.95
C ALA A 108 -7.74 -11.72 2.25
N SER A 109 -8.72 -11.58 1.35
CA SER A 109 -10.01 -12.25 1.43
C SER A 109 -10.77 -11.93 2.72
N ALA A 110 -10.70 -10.70 3.21
CA ALA A 110 -11.45 -10.22 4.36
C ALA A 110 -12.77 -9.55 3.93
N PHE A 111 -13.76 -9.56 4.82
CA PHE A 111 -15.00 -8.81 4.62
C PHE A 111 -14.71 -7.31 4.49
N ALA A 112 -15.43 -6.64 3.58
CA ALA A 112 -15.39 -5.18 3.54
C ALA A 112 -16.01 -4.60 4.83
N PRO A 113 -15.65 -3.36 5.20
CA PRO A 113 -16.24 -2.69 6.36
C PRO A 113 -17.78 -2.67 6.28
N GLY A 114 -18.44 -3.22 7.30
CA GLY A 114 -19.89 -3.29 7.38
C GLY A 114 -20.51 -4.59 6.82
N GLU A 115 -19.75 -5.41 6.10
CA GLU A 115 -20.24 -6.67 5.52
C GLU A 115 -19.95 -7.91 6.40
N GLY A 116 -19.03 -7.79 7.37
CA GLY A 116 -18.70 -8.89 8.26
C GLY A 116 -17.41 -8.68 9.06
N ARG A 117 -16.88 -9.76 9.66
CA ARG A 117 -15.60 -9.75 10.39
C ARG A 117 -14.76 -10.98 10.02
N GLY A 118 -13.46 -10.77 9.83
CA GLY A 118 -12.53 -11.85 9.52
C GLY A 118 -12.45 -12.16 8.02
N THR A 119 -12.10 -13.39 7.70
CA THR A 119 -11.94 -13.89 6.33
C THR A 119 -13.29 -14.35 5.77
N VAL A 120 -13.58 -14.01 4.52
CA VAL A 120 -14.73 -14.48 3.76
C VAL A 120 -14.57 -15.99 3.48
N PRO A 121 -15.57 -16.83 3.76
CA PRO A 121 -15.56 -18.24 3.40
C PRO A 121 -15.44 -18.47 1.88
N ALA A 122 -14.82 -19.58 1.46
CA ALA A 122 -14.65 -19.90 0.05
C ALA A 122 -15.99 -20.01 -0.71
N GLY A 123 -17.03 -20.56 -0.05
CA GLY A 123 -18.38 -20.66 -0.62
C GLY A 123 -19.10 -19.32 -0.83
N GLU A 124 -18.59 -18.24 -0.23
CA GLU A 124 -19.15 -16.88 -0.33
C GLU A 124 -18.27 -15.96 -1.20
N GLY A 125 -17.38 -16.54 -2.01
CA GLY A 125 -16.46 -15.79 -2.88
C GLY A 125 -15.13 -15.41 -2.23
N GLY A 126 -14.82 -15.97 -1.06
CA GLY A 126 -13.50 -15.88 -0.45
C GLY A 126 -12.45 -16.69 -1.20
N TRP A 127 -11.18 -16.32 -1.05
CA TRP A 127 -10.03 -16.99 -1.65
C TRP A 127 -8.94 -17.28 -0.62
N THR A 128 -8.04 -18.22 -0.94
CA THR A 128 -6.91 -18.55 -0.08
C THR A 128 -5.84 -17.45 -0.13
N PRO A 129 -5.52 -16.79 1.00
CA PRO A 129 -4.49 -15.75 1.01
C PRO A 129 -3.07 -16.30 0.82
N LEU A 130 -2.24 -15.60 0.05
CA LEU A 130 -0.82 -15.93 -0.10
C LEU A 130 0.03 -15.27 0.99
N ALA A 131 0.95 -16.01 1.59
CA ALA A 131 1.85 -15.50 2.61
C ALA A 131 3.21 -16.23 2.59
N PRO A 132 4.29 -15.60 3.11
CA PRO A 132 5.60 -16.24 3.19
C PRO A 132 5.68 -17.50 4.07
N SER A 133 4.64 -17.75 4.88
CA SER A 133 4.56 -18.87 5.83
C SER A 133 3.10 -19.22 6.07
N PRO A 134 2.77 -20.49 6.40
CA PRO A 134 1.40 -20.96 6.62
C PRO A 134 0.80 -20.50 7.97
N SER A 135 1.17 -19.31 8.45
CA SER A 135 0.64 -18.74 9.70
C SER A 135 -0.50 -17.76 9.42
N PRO A 136 -1.68 -17.93 10.03
CA PRO A 136 -2.81 -17.04 9.78
C PRO A 136 -2.53 -15.61 10.25
N ALA A 137 -3.31 -14.65 9.74
CA ALA A 137 -3.35 -13.32 10.33
C ALA A 137 -3.87 -13.44 11.77
N ALA A 138 -3.13 -12.91 12.74
CA ALA A 138 -3.63 -12.84 14.11
C ALA A 138 -4.94 -12.05 14.13
N ALA A 139 -5.99 -12.62 14.72
CA ALA A 139 -7.26 -11.92 14.92
C ALA A 139 -6.97 -10.59 15.63
N SER A 140 -7.41 -9.48 15.04
CA SER A 140 -7.24 -8.16 15.63
C SER A 140 -8.14 -8.02 16.86
N ARG A 141 -7.71 -8.56 18.00
CA ARG A 141 -8.24 -8.13 19.29
C ARG A 141 -7.83 -6.66 19.48
N PRO A 142 -8.76 -5.74 19.82
CA PRO A 142 -8.36 -4.40 20.19
C PRO A 142 -7.40 -4.51 21.38
N ARG A 143 -6.13 -4.18 21.16
CA ARG A 143 -5.20 -3.99 22.27
C ARG A 143 -5.68 -2.75 23.01
N ARG A 144 -6.08 -2.91 24.27
CA ARG A 144 -6.28 -1.78 25.20
C ARG A 144 -5.04 -0.89 25.09
N LYS A 145 -5.22 0.39 24.74
CA LYS A 145 -4.15 1.41 24.79
C LYS A 145 -3.58 1.38 26.22
N ARG A 146 -2.44 0.73 26.43
CA ARG A 146 -1.63 1.01 27.62
C ARG A 146 -1.12 2.44 27.43
N ARG A 147 -1.56 3.34 28.30
CA ARG A 147 -0.98 4.68 28.43
C ARG A 147 0.49 4.45 28.79
N ASN A 148 1.42 4.65 27.85
CA ASN A 148 2.84 4.50 28.12
C ASN A 148 3.42 5.89 28.42
N PRO A 149 3.88 6.19 29.65
CA PRO A 149 4.36 7.52 30.02
C PRO A 149 5.79 7.84 29.57
N THR A 150 6.48 6.95 28.86
CA THR A 150 7.90 7.13 28.54
C THR A 150 8.17 6.83 27.07
N TRP A 151 8.68 7.85 26.37
CA TRP A 151 9.18 7.75 25.00
C TRP A 151 10.66 8.14 25.03
N PRO A 152 11.62 7.21 25.00
CA PRO A 152 13.00 7.54 24.70
C PRO A 152 13.21 7.43 23.19
N GLY A 153 13.67 8.52 22.58
CA GLY A 153 14.07 8.55 21.18
C GLY A 153 15.32 7.71 20.93
N SER A 154 15.27 6.85 19.92
CA SER A 154 16.46 6.28 19.30
C SER A 154 16.15 5.77 17.88
N TRP A 155 16.26 6.65 16.90
CA TRP A 155 16.52 6.25 15.51
C TRP A 155 17.74 7.02 15.04
N ARG A 156 18.93 6.48 15.36
CA ARG A 156 20.19 6.92 14.77
C ARG A 156 20.50 6.05 13.54
N THR A 157 21.05 6.75 12.55
CA THR A 157 21.42 6.42 11.18
C THR A 157 22.31 5.19 11.00
N SER A 158 22.25 4.56 9.82
CA SER A 158 23.36 3.77 9.26
C SER A 158 23.51 3.99 7.74
N PRO A 159 24.72 3.85 7.19
CA PRO A 159 25.21 4.64 6.06
C PRO A 159 24.99 4.04 4.66
N ARG A 160 25.01 4.90 3.65
CA ARG A 160 24.97 4.56 2.21
C ARG A 160 26.29 3.92 1.76
N ARG A 161 26.20 2.96 0.82
CA ARG A 161 27.30 2.59 -0.09
C ARG A 161 27.00 3.05 -1.52
N PRO A 162 28.01 3.47 -2.31
CA PRO A 162 27.84 4.06 -3.64
C PRO A 162 27.93 3.02 -4.77
N GLY A 163 27.32 3.33 -5.91
CA GLY A 163 27.61 2.68 -7.21
C GLY A 163 26.41 1.94 -7.82
N GLY A 164 25.85 2.51 -8.89
CA GLY A 164 24.85 1.85 -9.74
C GLY A 164 23.99 2.85 -10.53
N ARG A 165 24.49 3.29 -11.68
CA ARG A 165 23.74 4.11 -12.66
C ARG A 165 22.72 3.23 -13.37
N TRP A 166 21.46 3.68 -13.45
CA TRP A 166 20.44 3.17 -14.37
C TRP A 166 19.68 4.33 -15.00
N THR A 167 19.39 4.18 -16.29
CA THR A 167 18.88 5.20 -17.22
C THR A 167 17.37 5.47 -17.08
N ARG A 168 17.00 6.67 -17.56
CA ARG A 168 15.71 7.39 -17.52
C ARG A 168 14.45 6.55 -17.71
N GLY A 169 13.38 6.86 -16.95
CA GLY A 169 12.01 6.64 -17.45
C GLY A 169 10.90 6.23 -16.47
N SER A 170 11.15 5.90 -15.20
CA SER A 170 10.09 5.44 -14.29
C SER A 170 10.08 6.14 -12.93
N THR A 171 8.98 6.81 -12.62
CA THR A 171 8.64 7.33 -11.29
C THR A 171 8.41 6.16 -10.34
N ARG A 172 9.34 5.93 -9.39
CA ARG A 172 9.19 4.86 -8.39
C ARG A 172 7.95 5.09 -7.51
N SER A 173 7.00 4.16 -7.58
CA SER A 173 5.92 3.97 -6.60
C SER A 173 6.50 3.64 -5.22
N ARG A 174 6.01 4.30 -4.16
CA ARG A 174 6.38 3.95 -2.78
C ARG A 174 5.38 2.92 -2.25
N SER A 175 5.80 1.66 -2.17
CA SER A 175 5.16 0.66 -1.31
C SER A 175 5.56 0.95 0.15
N THR A 176 4.83 1.80 0.85
CA THR A 176 4.91 1.79 2.32
C THR A 176 4.07 0.59 2.78
N PRO A 177 4.67 -0.47 3.32
CA PRO A 177 3.91 -1.67 3.62
C PRO A 177 3.03 -1.38 4.84
N ALA A 178 1.72 -1.36 4.64
CA ALA A 178 0.76 -1.22 5.74
C ALA A 178 0.92 -2.38 6.72
N THR A 179 0.69 -2.13 8.01
CA THR A 179 0.92 -3.11 9.08
C THR A 179 0.27 -4.46 8.77
N GLY A 180 1.07 -5.51 8.63
CA GLY A 180 0.62 -6.89 8.40
C GLY A 180 0.32 -7.30 6.95
N THR A 181 0.64 -6.45 5.97
CA THR A 181 0.71 -6.80 4.53
C THR A 181 1.84 -7.76 4.21
N CYS A 182 1.87 -8.34 2.99
CA CYS A 182 2.88 -9.32 2.56
C CYS A 182 4.32 -8.87 2.87
N CYS A 183 4.71 -7.66 2.47
CA CYS A 183 6.04 -7.10 2.72
C CYS A 183 6.36 -6.94 4.22
N THR A 184 5.45 -6.38 5.03
CA THR A 184 5.71 -6.28 6.49
C THR A 184 5.83 -7.64 7.16
N SER A 185 5.07 -8.63 6.68
CA SER A 185 5.07 -9.97 7.24
C SER A 185 6.39 -10.71 6.98
N SER A 186 6.99 -10.45 5.81
CA SER A 186 8.33 -10.92 5.44
C SER A 186 9.42 -10.28 6.32
N CYS A 187 9.35 -8.95 6.50
CA CYS A 187 10.34 -8.22 7.31
C CYS A 187 10.29 -8.55 8.81
N ARG A 188 9.13 -8.96 9.35
CA ARG A 188 9.00 -9.26 10.79
C ARG A 188 9.81 -10.48 11.21
N ARG A 189 9.96 -11.49 10.34
CA ARG A 189 10.71 -12.72 10.64
C ARG A 189 12.22 -12.48 10.67
N GLY A 190 12.73 -11.59 9.81
CA GLY A 190 14.15 -11.21 9.80
C GLY A 190 14.64 -10.56 11.10
N ARG A 191 13.72 -10.12 11.97
CA ARG A 191 14.06 -9.59 13.31
C ARG A 191 13.98 -10.63 14.42
N THR A 192 13.41 -11.81 14.19
CA THR A 192 13.12 -12.80 15.25
C THR A 192 13.86 -14.12 15.09
N GLY A 193 14.93 -14.18 14.29
CA GLY A 193 15.72 -15.40 14.16
C GLY A 193 17.04 -15.18 13.44
N ALA A 194 18.12 -15.05 14.20
CA ALA A 194 19.44 -15.48 13.77
C ALA A 194 19.68 -16.85 14.42
N PRO A 195 19.59 -17.96 13.68
CA PRO A 195 20.20 -19.21 14.09
C PRO A 195 21.70 -19.17 13.72
N THR A 196 22.54 -19.55 14.66
CA THR A 196 23.95 -19.88 14.46
C THR A 196 24.09 -20.90 13.35
N ALA A 197 25.00 -20.62 12.42
CA ALA A 197 25.25 -21.43 11.23
C ALA A 197 25.86 -22.80 11.57
N THR A 198 25.34 -23.85 10.94
CA THR A 198 26.14 -25.02 10.56
C THR A 198 25.70 -25.42 9.17
N ALA A 199 26.70 -25.69 8.32
CA ALA A 199 26.60 -25.70 6.87
C ALA A 199 25.90 -26.94 6.29
N ALA A 200 25.13 -26.72 5.22
CA ALA A 200 24.96 -27.55 4.00
C ALA A 200 23.50 -27.52 3.52
N GLY A 201 23.27 -27.04 2.30
CA GLY A 201 21.98 -27.15 1.60
C GLY A 201 21.51 -25.86 0.93
N SER A 202 21.74 -25.78 -0.40
CA SER A 202 21.12 -24.90 -1.40
C SER A 202 20.34 -23.66 -0.91
N ALA A 203 21.00 -22.50 -0.94
CA ALA A 203 20.37 -21.20 -0.75
C ALA A 203 19.58 -20.79 -2.00
N THR A 204 18.29 -21.14 -2.06
CA THR A 204 17.32 -20.40 -2.89
C THR A 204 16.99 -19.11 -2.16
N GLY A 205 17.73 -18.05 -2.50
CA GLY A 205 17.61 -16.71 -1.92
C GLY A 205 16.19 -16.14 -2.09
N CYS A 206 15.66 -15.61 -0.99
CA CYS A 206 14.34 -14.99 -0.87
C CYS A 206 14.25 -13.72 -1.74
N GLY A 207 13.73 -13.87 -2.97
CA GLY A 207 13.56 -12.81 -3.98
C GLY A 207 12.36 -11.89 -3.76
N CYS A 208 12.06 -11.49 -2.51
CA CYS A 208 10.92 -10.60 -2.20
C CYS A 208 11.29 -9.11 -2.09
N CYS A 209 12.56 -8.74 -2.31
CA CYS A 209 12.95 -7.36 -2.59
C CYS A 209 13.21 -7.25 -4.09
N TRP A 210 12.19 -6.86 -4.85
CA TRP A 210 12.34 -6.50 -6.26
C TRP A 210 13.49 -5.49 -6.41
N ARG A 211 14.44 -5.84 -7.30
CA ARG A 211 15.66 -5.08 -7.60
C ARG A 211 15.36 -3.82 -8.40
#